data_AF-A0A7S4WCN6-F1
#
_entry.id   AF-A0A7S4WCN6-F1
#
_cell.length_a   1.000
_cell.length_b   1.000
_cell.length_c   1.000
_cell.angle_alpha   90.00
_cell.angle_beta   90.00
_cell.angle_gamma   90.00
#
_symmetry.space_group_name_H-M   'P 1'
#
loop_
_entity.id
_entity.type
_entity.pdbx_description
1 polymer ?
#
loop_
_entity_poly.entity_id
_entity_poly.type
_entity_poly.pdbx_seq_one_letter_code
_entity_poly.pdbx_strand_id
1 'polypeptide(L)'
;KNMIWSPSPLSASLHPNRINHHYHAAHRSLFSLFIFLLIQSSSSSKEQQPWLSGIKTPLPLVSKTRVSHDTQRYRFALTPSSNDNIDNAIADKEKNPPLPASSRNMLGISTCSCILVSSPNDPSIVRPYTPISNRNEKGTFELLVKTYPKGLMGNKFEKLSIGDSLLFWQIKKNIK
;
A
#
# COMPACT_ATOMS: atom_id res chain seq x y z
N LYS A 1 24.78 86.38 -44.02
CA LYS A 1 23.30 86.29 -43.92
C LYS A 1 22.96 84.94 -43.32
N ASN A 2 22.21 84.97 -42.23
CA ASN A 2 21.45 83.89 -41.57
C ASN A 2 22.23 83.00 -40.59
N MET A 3 22.25 83.50 -39.35
CA MET A 3 22.68 82.84 -38.13
C MET A 3 21.74 81.71 -37.72
N ILE A 4 22.36 80.69 -37.17
CA ILE A 4 21.85 79.44 -36.63
C ILE A 4 20.93 79.72 -35.43
N TRP A 5 19.69 79.23 -35.50
CA TRP A 5 18.68 79.32 -34.43
C TRP A 5 18.61 77.99 -33.67
N SER A 6 18.64 78.08 -32.34
CA SER A 6 18.44 76.99 -31.37
C SER A 6 16.98 76.92 -30.92
N PRO A 7 16.55 75.77 -30.38
CA PRO A 7 15.76 75.84 -29.16
C PRO A 7 16.16 74.81 -28.09
N SER A 8 15.98 75.23 -26.84
CA SER A 8 16.28 74.56 -25.57
C SER A 8 15.29 73.44 -25.24
N PRO A 9 15.68 72.40 -24.48
CA PRO A 9 14.72 71.49 -23.86
C PRO A 9 14.38 71.89 -22.41
N LEU A 10 13.09 71.76 -22.10
CA LEU A 10 12.43 72.06 -20.84
C LEU A 10 12.89 71.15 -19.69
N SER A 11 13.06 71.77 -18.51
CA SER A 11 13.13 71.10 -17.21
C SER A 11 11.71 70.83 -16.71
N ALA A 12 11.39 69.56 -16.47
CA ALA A 12 10.18 69.13 -15.78
C ALA A 12 10.57 68.20 -14.63
N SER A 13 10.52 68.72 -13.40
CA SER A 13 10.63 67.91 -12.17
C SER A 13 9.29 68.01 -11.44
N LEU A 14 8.49 66.94 -11.57
CA LEU A 14 7.24 66.72 -10.86
C LEU A 14 7.51 65.74 -9.73
N HIS A 15 7.26 66.20 -8.50
CA HIS A 15 7.34 65.42 -7.28
C HIS A 15 6.19 64.39 -7.23
N PRO A 16 6.44 63.08 -7.02
CA PRO A 16 5.39 62.17 -6.63
C PRO A 16 5.27 62.09 -5.11
N ASN A 17 4.01 61.94 -4.71
CA ASN A 17 3.54 61.74 -3.36
C ASN A 17 4.08 60.46 -2.72
N ARG A 18 4.32 60.61 -1.42
CA ARG A 18 4.46 59.56 -0.41
C ARG A 18 3.15 58.75 -0.31
N ILE A 19 3.29 57.54 0.21
CA ILE A 19 2.25 56.64 0.76
C ILE A 19 1.82 55.52 -0.20
N ASN A 20 2.51 54.38 -0.10
CA ASN A 20 1.97 53.02 0.06
C ASN A 20 3.01 51.96 -0.37
N HIS A 21 4.05 51.76 0.44
CA HIS A 21 5.02 50.68 0.23
C HIS A 21 5.04 49.60 1.32
N HIS A 22 4.06 49.58 2.24
CA HIS A 22 4.08 48.63 3.37
C HIS A 22 3.20 47.38 3.23
N TYR A 23 2.43 47.23 2.15
CA TYR A 23 1.56 46.04 1.99
C TYR A 23 2.16 44.92 1.14
N HIS A 24 3.14 45.22 0.29
CA HIS A 24 3.67 44.23 -0.68
C HIS A 24 4.74 43.30 -0.09
N ALA A 25 5.35 43.66 1.04
CA ALA A 25 6.34 42.82 1.72
C ALA A 25 5.69 41.76 2.65
N ALA A 26 4.55 42.09 3.28
CA ALA A 26 3.89 41.20 4.25
C ALA A 26 3.16 40.01 3.58
N HIS A 27 2.57 40.20 2.40
CA HIS A 27 1.83 39.14 1.70
C HIS A 27 2.71 38.03 1.13
N ARG A 28 3.97 38.32 0.76
CA ARG A 28 4.91 37.30 0.26
C ARG A 28 5.37 36.34 1.36
N SER A 29 5.38 36.80 2.62
CA SER A 29 5.72 35.99 3.78
C SER A 29 4.60 35.00 4.13
N LEU A 30 3.35 35.47 4.16
CA LEU A 30 2.19 34.64 4.51
C LEU A 30 1.87 33.58 3.45
N PHE A 31 2.00 33.90 2.16
CA PHE A 31 1.76 32.94 1.07
C PHE A 31 2.82 31.82 1.05
N SER A 32 4.07 32.15 1.40
CA SER A 32 5.15 31.18 1.59
C SER A 32 4.87 30.26 2.78
N LEU A 33 4.46 30.82 3.92
CA LEU A 33 4.10 30.04 5.11
C LEU A 33 2.89 29.12 4.86
N PHE A 34 1.91 29.59 4.06
CA PHE A 34 0.72 28.83 3.70
C PHE A 34 1.04 27.65 2.77
N ILE A 35 1.92 27.85 1.79
CA ILE A 35 2.46 26.76 0.95
C ILE A 35 3.28 25.78 1.80
N PHE A 36 4.07 26.26 2.76
CA PHE A 36 4.83 25.41 3.67
C PHE A 36 3.92 24.55 4.57
N LEU A 37 2.78 25.09 5.03
CA LEU A 37 1.77 24.36 5.79
C LEU A 37 1.06 23.29 4.93
N LEU A 38 0.80 23.59 3.65
CA LEU A 38 0.25 22.62 2.70
C LEU A 38 1.25 21.50 2.37
N ILE A 39 2.56 21.79 2.33
CA ILE A 39 3.60 20.77 2.14
C ILE A 39 3.73 19.84 3.35
N GLN A 40 3.56 20.37 4.58
CA GLN A 40 3.56 19.55 5.80
C GLN A 40 2.34 18.64 5.93
N SER A 41 1.23 18.95 5.25
CA SER A 41 0.04 18.09 5.22
C SER A 41 0.09 17.02 4.12
N SER A 42 1.26 16.70 3.58
CA SER A 42 1.45 15.45 2.86
C SER A 42 1.60 14.32 3.89
N SER A 43 0.47 13.77 4.33
CA SER A 43 0.46 12.50 5.04
C SER A 43 1.09 11.45 4.11
N SER A 44 2.37 11.18 4.31
CA SER A 44 3.06 10.06 3.69
C SER A 44 2.31 8.81 4.12
N SER A 45 1.43 8.32 3.25
CA SER A 45 0.79 7.03 3.39
C SER A 45 1.93 6.02 3.39
N LYS A 46 2.38 5.62 4.58
CA LYS A 46 3.32 4.52 4.75
C LYS A 46 2.70 3.32 4.04
N GLU A 47 3.19 3.00 2.86
CA GLU A 47 2.79 1.80 2.14
C GLU A 47 3.18 0.63 3.04
N GLN A 48 2.20 0.09 3.78
CA GLN A 48 2.40 -1.03 4.68
C GLN A 48 3.01 -2.16 3.85
N GLN A 49 4.23 -2.54 4.21
CA GLN A 49 4.94 -3.62 3.54
C GLN A 49 4.08 -4.88 3.58
N PRO A 50 4.01 -5.66 2.50
CA PRO A 50 3.14 -6.81 2.44
C PRO A 50 3.53 -7.83 3.51
N TRP A 51 2.51 -8.35 4.20
CA TRP A 51 2.61 -9.27 5.33
C TRP A 51 3.52 -10.48 5.07
N LEU A 52 3.60 -10.94 3.81
CA LEU A 52 4.34 -12.14 3.39
C LEU A 52 5.78 -11.87 2.91
N SER A 53 6.39 -10.74 3.26
CA SER A 53 7.69 -10.38 2.69
C SER A 53 8.86 -11.26 3.20
N GLY A 54 9.51 -11.97 2.27
CA GLY A 54 10.83 -12.62 2.48
C GLY A 54 10.89 -13.87 3.36
N ILE A 55 9.87 -14.17 4.17
CA ILE A 55 9.86 -15.32 5.09
C ILE A 55 8.75 -16.31 4.69
N LYS A 56 9.10 -17.61 4.63
CA LYS A 56 8.13 -18.70 4.42
C LYS A 56 7.22 -18.83 5.63
N THR A 57 5.96 -18.45 5.47
CA THR A 57 4.97 -18.42 6.54
C THR A 57 3.97 -19.56 6.35
N PRO A 58 3.79 -20.47 7.34
CA PRO A 58 2.75 -21.48 7.28
C PRO A 58 1.39 -20.82 7.50
N LEU A 59 0.46 -20.99 6.55
CA LEU A 59 -0.91 -20.48 6.67
C LEU A 59 -1.90 -21.63 6.57
N PRO A 60 -2.84 -21.77 7.53
CA PRO A 60 -3.76 -22.88 7.56
C PRO A 60 -4.92 -22.69 6.58
N LEU A 61 -5.36 -23.80 5.99
CA LEU A 61 -6.55 -23.88 5.14
C LEU A 61 -7.81 -23.76 6.01
N VAL A 62 -8.63 -22.76 5.71
CA VAL A 62 -9.89 -22.49 6.42
C VAL A 62 -11.07 -23.11 5.70
N SER A 63 -11.09 -23.04 4.37
CA SER A 63 -12.18 -23.63 3.59
C SER A 63 -11.73 -24.05 2.20
N LYS A 64 -12.40 -25.08 1.67
CA LYS A 64 -12.15 -25.66 0.36
C LYS A 64 -13.49 -25.86 -0.35
N THR A 65 -13.63 -25.32 -1.56
CA THR A 65 -14.88 -25.40 -2.33
C THR A 65 -14.58 -25.86 -3.75
N ARG A 66 -15.29 -26.88 -4.23
CA ARG A 66 -15.20 -27.31 -5.63
C ARG A 66 -15.89 -26.30 -6.55
N VAL A 67 -15.18 -25.82 -7.56
CA VAL A 67 -15.71 -24.90 -8.59
C VAL A 67 -16.03 -25.67 -9.87
N SER A 68 -15.20 -26.65 -10.24
CA SER A 68 -15.43 -27.53 -11.40
C SER A 68 -14.86 -28.93 -11.11
N HIS A 69 -14.83 -29.80 -12.12
CA HIS A 69 -14.31 -31.16 -11.99
C HIS A 69 -12.85 -31.23 -11.55
N ASP A 70 -12.05 -30.27 -12.00
CA ASP A 70 -10.60 -30.20 -11.74
C ASP A 70 -10.18 -28.92 -11.01
N THR A 71 -11.13 -28.02 -10.72
CA THR A 71 -10.84 -26.68 -10.19
C THR A 71 -11.48 -26.50 -8.83
N GLN A 72 -10.67 -26.07 -7.87
CA GLN A 72 -11.08 -25.89 -6.48
C GLN A 72 -10.58 -24.54 -5.97
N ARG A 73 -11.40 -23.91 -5.13
CA ARG A 73 -11.10 -22.67 -4.43
C ARG A 73 -10.67 -23.00 -3.00
N TYR A 74 -9.53 -22.45 -2.59
CA TYR A 74 -8.92 -22.64 -1.29
C TYR A 74 -8.81 -21.30 -0.57
N ARG A 75 -9.31 -21.22 0.65
CA ARG A 75 -9.22 -20.02 1.49
C ARG A 75 -8.29 -20.27 2.67
N PHE A 76 -7.26 -19.44 2.81
CA PHE A 76 -6.26 -19.56 3.85
C PHE A 76 -6.40 -18.41 4.86
N ALA A 77 -6.16 -18.68 6.14
CA ALA A 77 -6.16 -17.65 7.17
C ALA A 77 -4.82 -16.92 7.24
N LEU A 78 -4.90 -15.60 7.40
CA LEU A 78 -3.80 -14.74 7.80
C LEU A 78 -3.79 -14.70 9.32
N THR A 79 -3.09 -15.65 9.93
CA THR A 79 -2.84 -15.60 11.37
C THR A 79 -1.92 -14.42 11.69
N PRO A 80 -2.22 -13.61 12.72
CA PRO A 80 -1.30 -12.58 13.17
C PRO A 80 -0.04 -13.28 13.67
N SER A 81 1.06 -13.01 12.99
CA SER A 81 2.41 -13.34 13.43
C SER A 81 2.59 -12.60 14.74
N SER A 82 3.21 -13.26 15.71
CA SER A 82 3.35 -12.88 17.12
C SER A 82 4.01 -11.51 17.38
N ASN A 83 4.29 -10.72 16.35
CA ASN A 83 5.09 -9.49 16.40
C ASN A 83 4.28 -8.23 16.07
N ASP A 84 2.97 -8.34 15.79
CA ASP A 84 2.10 -7.16 15.67
C ASP A 84 1.81 -6.59 17.06
N ASN A 85 2.74 -5.75 17.53
CA ASN A 85 2.67 -4.81 18.65
C ASN A 85 1.38 -4.90 19.49
N ILE A 86 1.52 -5.56 20.64
CA ILE A 86 0.57 -5.62 21.76
C ILE A 86 0.17 -4.20 22.24
N ASP A 87 0.90 -3.17 21.84
CA ASP A 87 0.75 -1.79 22.30
C ASP A 87 -0.47 -1.05 21.71
N ASN A 88 -1.04 -1.51 20.58
CA ASN A 88 -2.18 -0.83 19.95
C ASN A 88 -3.56 -1.37 20.37
N ALA A 89 -3.63 -2.33 21.30
CA ALA A 89 -4.90 -2.95 21.73
C ALA A 89 -5.58 -2.22 22.91
N ILE A 90 -4.98 -1.15 23.45
CA ILE A 90 -5.47 -0.48 24.66
C ILE A 90 -6.43 0.69 24.34
N ALA A 91 -6.40 1.28 23.14
CA ALA A 91 -7.14 2.52 22.85
C ALA A 91 -8.61 2.37 22.42
N ASP A 92 -9.08 1.18 22.03
CA ASP A 92 -10.42 1.00 21.42
C ASP A 92 -11.40 0.17 22.28
N LYS A 93 -11.25 0.16 23.61
CA LYS A 93 -11.94 -0.80 24.48
C LYS A 93 -13.40 -0.49 24.87
N GLU A 94 -14.06 0.53 24.31
CA GLU A 94 -15.41 0.90 24.82
C GLU A 94 -16.57 0.89 23.81
N LYS A 95 -16.37 0.76 22.49
CA LYS A 95 -17.52 0.86 21.56
C LYS A 95 -17.79 -0.31 20.63
N ASN A 96 -16.92 -1.32 20.53
CA ASN A 96 -17.21 -2.56 19.80
C ASN A 96 -16.39 -3.72 20.40
N PRO A 97 -16.95 -4.92 20.58
CA PRO A 97 -16.20 -6.07 21.07
C PRO A 97 -15.00 -6.35 20.16
N PRO A 98 -13.79 -6.63 20.70
CA PRO A 98 -12.59 -6.85 19.91
C PRO A 98 -12.77 -8.07 19.02
N LEU A 99 -12.81 -7.85 17.70
CA LEU A 99 -12.81 -8.92 16.72
C LEU A 99 -11.56 -9.80 16.94
N PRO A 100 -11.66 -11.13 16.81
CA PRO A 100 -10.56 -12.05 17.11
C PRO A 100 -9.32 -11.68 16.28
N ALA A 101 -8.13 -11.80 16.86
CA ALA A 101 -6.86 -11.26 16.32
C ALA A 101 -6.52 -11.69 14.88
N SER A 102 -7.20 -12.70 14.30
CA SER A 102 -7.11 -13.04 12.87
C SER A 102 -7.77 -12.02 11.93
N SER A 103 -8.51 -11.03 12.44
CA SER A 103 -9.37 -10.14 11.64
C SER A 103 -8.77 -8.75 11.36
N ARG A 104 -7.59 -8.44 11.91
CA ARG A 104 -6.94 -7.13 11.71
C ARG A 104 -6.01 -7.10 10.50
N ASN A 105 -5.45 -8.24 10.10
CA ASN A 105 -4.40 -8.27 9.09
C ASN A 105 -4.98 -8.43 7.69
N MET A 106 -4.60 -7.52 6.81
CA MET A 106 -4.88 -7.58 5.38
C MET A 106 -3.66 -8.16 4.69
N LEU A 107 -3.85 -8.87 3.58
CA LEU A 107 -2.72 -9.40 2.82
C LEU A 107 -1.78 -8.27 2.33
N GLY A 108 -2.33 -7.06 2.17
CA GLY A 108 -1.57 -5.84 1.85
C GLY A 108 -0.98 -5.84 0.44
N ILE A 109 -1.23 -6.88 -0.35
CA ILE A 109 -0.73 -6.99 -1.72
C ILE A 109 -1.75 -6.46 -2.72
N SER A 110 -1.26 -5.87 -3.81
CA SER A 110 -2.08 -5.53 -4.98
C SER A 110 -2.76 -6.77 -5.54
N THR A 111 -4.00 -6.66 -6.02
CA THR A 111 -4.80 -7.73 -6.65
C THR A 111 -4.07 -8.49 -7.79
N CYS A 112 -2.95 -7.98 -8.30
CA CYS A 112 -2.11 -8.61 -9.34
C CYS A 112 -0.77 -9.17 -8.84
N SER A 113 -0.54 -9.26 -7.53
CA SER A 113 0.74 -9.76 -7.01
C SER A 113 0.83 -11.28 -7.03
N CYS A 114 2.02 -11.79 -7.37
CA CYS A 114 2.34 -13.20 -7.24
C CYS A 114 2.74 -13.54 -5.80
N ILE A 115 2.17 -14.61 -5.25
CA ILE A 115 2.60 -15.28 -4.02
C ILE A 115 3.23 -16.63 -4.36
N LEU A 116 4.33 -16.96 -3.71
CA LEU A 116 4.97 -18.26 -3.85
C LEU A 116 4.43 -19.21 -2.80
N VAL A 117 4.18 -20.45 -3.25
CA VAL A 117 3.61 -21.49 -2.42
C VAL A 117 4.47 -22.73 -2.48
N SER A 118 4.65 -23.38 -1.33
CA SER A 118 5.29 -24.68 -1.22
C SER A 118 4.64 -25.53 -0.12
N SER A 119 4.83 -26.84 -0.20
CA SER A 119 4.33 -27.76 0.82
C SER A 119 5.40 -28.00 1.89
N PRO A 120 5.05 -28.00 3.18
CA PRO A 120 5.99 -28.32 4.26
C PRO A 120 6.68 -29.68 4.07
N ASN A 121 5.97 -30.66 3.51
CA ASN A 121 6.48 -32.03 3.33
C ASN A 121 7.46 -32.16 2.16
N ASP A 122 7.42 -31.23 1.22
CA ASP A 122 8.30 -31.25 0.06
C ASP A 122 8.54 -29.80 -0.41
N PRO A 123 9.53 -29.14 0.22
CA PRO A 123 9.84 -27.72 0.03
C PRO A 123 10.55 -27.42 -1.29
N SER A 124 10.96 -28.46 -2.03
CA SER A 124 11.62 -28.32 -3.34
C SER A 124 10.65 -27.81 -4.41
N ILE A 125 9.36 -28.09 -4.24
CA ILE A 125 8.31 -27.70 -5.18
C ILE A 125 7.77 -26.34 -4.78
N VAL A 126 8.13 -25.34 -5.58
CA VAL A 126 7.67 -23.97 -5.44
C VAL A 126 6.86 -23.60 -6.67
N ARG A 127 5.67 -23.02 -6.46
CA ARG A 127 4.82 -22.54 -7.54
C ARG A 127 4.25 -21.15 -7.24
N PRO A 128 4.24 -20.26 -8.24
CA PRO A 128 3.58 -18.97 -8.13
C PRO A 128 2.06 -19.13 -8.26
N TYR A 129 1.31 -18.36 -7.49
CA TYR A 129 -0.13 -18.18 -7.63
C TYR A 129 -0.51 -16.71 -7.48
N THR A 130 -1.59 -16.32 -8.13
CA THR A 130 -2.21 -15.00 -7.95
C THR A 130 -3.44 -15.18 -7.07
N PRO A 131 -3.52 -14.51 -5.91
CA PRO A 131 -4.73 -14.51 -5.10
C PRO A 131 -5.91 -13.94 -5.88
N ILE A 132 -7.10 -14.47 -5.61
CA ILE A 132 -8.36 -13.98 -6.19
C ILE A 132 -9.16 -13.12 -5.21
N SER A 133 -8.72 -13.05 -3.95
CA SER A 133 -9.36 -12.24 -2.90
C SER A 133 -9.20 -10.74 -3.17
N ASN A 134 -10.14 -9.96 -2.65
CA ASN A 134 -10.04 -8.51 -2.72
C ASN A 134 -8.89 -8.02 -1.83
N ARG A 135 -8.17 -6.97 -2.24
CA ARG A 135 -7.14 -6.30 -1.42
C ARG A 135 -7.67 -5.89 -0.04
N ASN A 136 -8.96 -5.57 0.04
CA ASN A 136 -9.62 -5.10 1.26
C ASN A 136 -10.13 -6.22 2.17
N GLU A 137 -10.00 -7.49 1.76
CA GLU A 137 -10.41 -8.63 2.57
C GLU A 137 -9.44 -8.82 3.74
N LYS A 138 -10.00 -8.96 4.94
CA LYS A 138 -9.23 -9.09 6.19
C LYS A 138 -9.19 -10.54 6.63
N GLY A 139 -8.04 -10.97 7.13
CA GLY A 139 -7.87 -12.24 7.82
C GLY A 139 -7.87 -13.48 6.94
N THR A 140 -8.24 -13.37 5.67
CA THR A 140 -8.18 -14.48 4.71
C THR A 140 -7.73 -14.02 3.33
N PHE A 141 -7.27 -14.97 2.55
CA PHE A 141 -7.13 -14.81 1.10
C PHE A 141 -7.49 -16.11 0.40
N GLU A 142 -7.82 -16.00 -0.88
CA GLU A 142 -8.31 -17.12 -1.67
C GLU A 142 -7.40 -17.40 -2.87
N LEU A 143 -7.26 -18.69 -3.21
CA LEU A 143 -6.62 -19.16 -4.43
C LEU A 143 -7.58 -20.06 -5.21
N LEU A 144 -7.62 -19.87 -6.52
CA LEU A 144 -8.25 -20.80 -7.45
C LEU A 144 -7.18 -21.71 -8.04
N VAL A 145 -7.24 -23.00 -7.75
CA VAL A 145 -6.23 -23.96 -8.18
C VAL A 145 -6.87 -25.04 -9.03
N LYS A 146 -6.29 -25.24 -10.21
CA LYS A 146 -6.62 -26.34 -11.11
C LYS A 146 -5.68 -27.51 -10.86
N THR A 147 -6.26 -28.68 -10.66
CA THR A 147 -5.57 -29.95 -10.45
C THR A 147 -5.39 -30.64 -11.78
N TYR A 148 -4.20 -31.20 -11.99
CA TYR A 148 -3.87 -31.96 -13.18
C TYR A 148 -3.25 -33.28 -12.72
N PRO A 149 -3.49 -34.42 -13.38
CA PRO A 149 -3.02 -35.72 -12.89
C PRO A 149 -1.51 -35.79 -12.59
N LYS A 150 -0.68 -35.14 -13.42
CA LYS A 150 0.78 -35.04 -13.26
C LYS A 150 1.23 -33.74 -12.55
N GLY A 151 0.28 -32.94 -12.06
CA GLY A 151 0.52 -31.64 -11.47
C GLY A 151 1.05 -31.76 -10.05
N LEU A 152 2.35 -31.53 -9.87
CA LEU A 152 3.02 -31.72 -8.58
C LEU A 152 2.38 -30.91 -7.43
N MET A 153 2.11 -29.63 -7.65
CA MET A 153 1.50 -28.77 -6.63
C MET A 153 -0.02 -28.94 -6.56
N GLY A 154 -0.69 -29.16 -7.70
CA GLY A 154 -2.14 -29.41 -7.73
C GLY A 154 -2.53 -30.63 -6.89
N ASN A 155 -1.79 -31.73 -7.03
CA ASN A 155 -2.00 -32.95 -6.25
C ASN A 155 -1.74 -32.74 -4.74
N LYS A 156 -0.88 -31.78 -4.37
CA LYS A 156 -0.67 -31.39 -2.97
C LYS A 156 -1.87 -30.61 -2.44
N PHE A 157 -2.41 -29.65 -3.20
CA PHE A 157 -3.63 -28.93 -2.85
C PHE A 157 -4.84 -29.86 -2.68
N GLU A 158 -4.99 -30.83 -3.58
CA GLU A 158 -6.10 -31.78 -3.54
C GLU A 158 -6.13 -32.60 -2.25
N LYS A 159 -4.96 -32.94 -1.70
CA LYS A 159 -4.83 -33.71 -0.45
C LYS A 159 -4.99 -32.89 0.83
N LEU A 160 -5.07 -31.56 0.75
CA LEU A 160 -5.23 -30.72 1.93
C LEU A 160 -6.60 -30.88 2.57
N SER A 161 -6.58 -31.01 3.91
CA SER A 161 -7.73 -30.94 4.80
C SER A 161 -7.79 -29.58 5.51
N ILE A 162 -8.96 -29.21 6.02
CA ILE A 162 -9.13 -27.97 6.79
C ILE A 162 -8.23 -28.04 8.03
N GLY A 163 -7.49 -26.96 8.30
CA GLY A 163 -6.46 -26.88 9.34
C GLY A 163 -5.04 -27.14 8.84
N ASP A 164 -4.86 -27.86 7.72
CA ASP A 164 -3.53 -28.10 7.15
C ASP A 164 -2.92 -26.80 6.62
N SER A 165 -1.59 -26.67 6.75
CA SER A 165 -0.88 -25.45 6.35
C SER A 165 -0.01 -25.64 5.11
N LEU A 166 0.02 -24.61 4.26
CA LEU A 166 1.02 -24.45 3.21
C LEU A 166 1.96 -23.29 3.53
N LEU A 167 3.17 -23.32 2.97
CA LEU A 167 4.16 -22.26 3.15
C LEU A 167 3.97 -21.20 2.07
N PHE A 168 3.78 -19.95 2.49
CA PHE A 168 3.58 -18.80 1.62
C PHE A 168 4.67 -17.75 1.83
N TRP A 169 5.13 -17.12 0.76
CA TRP A 169 6.01 -15.96 0.83
C TRP A 169 5.94 -15.14 -0.46
N GLN A 170 6.40 -13.90 -0.37
CA GLN A 170 6.56 -13.02 -1.52
C GLN A 170 8.04 -12.64 -1.69
N ILE A 171 8.49 -12.63 -2.94
CA ILE A 171 9.80 -12.05 -3.27
C ILE A 171 9.69 -10.54 -3.06
N LYS A 172 10.65 -9.96 -2.33
CA LYS A 172 10.74 -8.50 -2.18
C LYS A 172 10.75 -7.87 -3.57
N LYS A 173 9.77 -7.01 -3.87
CA LYS A 173 9.75 -6.28 -5.14
C LYS A 173 11.00 -5.41 -5.20
N ASN A 174 11.89 -5.70 -6.14
CA ASN A 174 12.99 -4.80 -6.49
C ASN A 174 12.45 -3.85 -7.55
N ILE A 175 11.75 -2.80 -7.10
CA ILE A 175 11.34 -1.71 -7.98
C ILE A 175 12.59 -0.82 -8.10
N LYS A 176 13.29 -0.93 -9.22
CA LYS A 176 14.35 0.02 -9.59
C LYS A 176 13.75 1.36 -9.95
#